data_AF-A0A8C8Y6R4-F1
#
_entry.id   AF-A0A8C8Y6R4-F1
#
_cell.length_a   1.000
_cell.length_b   1.000
_cell.length_c   1.000
_cell.angle_alpha   90.00
_cell.angle_beta   90.00
_cell.angle_gamma   90.00
#
_symmetry.space_group_name_H-M   'P 1'
#
loop_
_entity.id
_entity.type
_entity.pdbx_description
1 polymer ?
#
loop_
_entity_poly.entity_id
_entity_poly.type
_entity_poly.pdbx_seq_one_letter_code
_entity_poly.pdbx_strand_id
1 'polypeptide(L)'
;MFFGGGFPSSNVHVYSNGRMRYTYQQRQDRRENQGDGGLGVFVQLMPILILILVSALSQLMVSSPPYSLSPRPSVGHVHRRVTDHLNVVYYVADTFSKEYTGSSLKTVERNVEDDYIANLRNNCWKEKQQKEGLLYRARYFGDTDMYHKAQKMGTPSCNRLSETMKSLENFW
;
A
#
# COMPACT_ATOMS: atom_id res chain seq x y z
N MET A 1 8.61 -21.62 -16.50
CA MET A 1 7.51 -22.57 -16.79
C MET A 1 6.30 -22.18 -15.97
N PHE A 2 5.23 -21.65 -16.59
CA PHE A 2 3.83 -21.82 -16.17
C PHE A 2 2.90 -21.14 -17.20
N PHE A 3 2.07 -21.96 -17.85
CA PHE A 3 0.90 -21.66 -18.69
C PHE A 3 1.02 -20.73 -19.90
N GLY A 4 1.59 -21.29 -20.97
CA GLY A 4 1.13 -21.02 -22.34
C GLY A 4 0.44 -22.28 -22.89
N GLY A 5 -0.75 -22.15 -23.48
CA GLY A 5 -1.38 -23.19 -24.31
C GLY A 5 -2.89 -23.35 -24.12
N GLY A 6 -3.66 -23.09 -25.18
CA GLY A 6 -5.10 -23.36 -25.24
C GLY A 6 -5.81 -22.73 -26.45
N PHE A 7 -5.59 -23.33 -27.62
CA PHE A 7 -6.00 -23.00 -29.00
C PHE A 7 -7.40 -22.39 -29.26
N PRO A 8 -7.55 -21.46 -30.24
CA PRO A 8 -8.84 -21.21 -30.88
C PRO A 8 -9.16 -22.29 -31.93
N SER A 9 -10.42 -22.70 -31.93
CA SER A 9 -11.07 -23.59 -32.90
C SER A 9 -10.84 -23.15 -34.35
N SER A 10 -9.95 -23.84 -35.06
CA SER A 10 -9.82 -23.72 -36.51
C SER A 10 -11.06 -24.32 -37.18
N ASN A 11 -11.87 -23.47 -37.83
CA ASN A 11 -12.88 -23.90 -38.78
C ASN A 11 -12.17 -24.51 -39.99
N VAL A 12 -12.08 -25.84 -40.02
CA VAL A 12 -11.60 -26.59 -41.18
C VAL A 12 -12.71 -26.56 -42.24
N HIS A 13 -12.58 -25.67 -43.22
CA HIS A 13 -13.37 -25.76 -44.45
C HIS A 13 -12.85 -26.93 -45.28
N VAL A 14 -13.52 -28.08 -45.17
CA VAL A 14 -13.30 -29.24 -46.03
C VAL A 14 -13.85 -28.91 -47.42
N TYR A 15 -12.96 -28.79 -48.41
CA TYR A 15 -13.34 -28.81 -49.82
C TYR A 15 -13.80 -30.23 -50.19
N SER A 16 -15.10 -30.44 -50.30
CA SER A 16 -15.68 -31.63 -50.93
C SER A 16 -16.38 -31.23 -52.23
N ASN A 17 -15.87 -31.78 -53.31
CA ASN A 17 -16.26 -31.54 -54.69
C ASN A 17 -17.41 -32.49 -55.05
N GLY A 18 -18.64 -32.00 -55.27
CA GLY A 18 -19.74 -32.90 -55.66
C GLY A 18 -21.15 -32.31 -55.72
N ARG A 19 -21.53 -31.87 -56.92
CA ARG A 19 -22.86 -31.93 -57.57
C ARG A 19 -24.16 -31.57 -56.78
N MET A 20 -24.78 -30.51 -57.29
CA MET A 20 -26.17 -30.03 -57.21
C MET A 20 -27.30 -31.07 -57.06
N ARG A 21 -28.28 -30.82 -56.17
CA ARG A 21 -29.74 -30.90 -56.47
C ARG A 21 -30.62 -30.24 -55.38
N TYR A 22 -31.52 -29.36 -55.86
CA TYR A 22 -32.82 -28.85 -55.36
C TYR A 22 -33.55 -29.75 -54.32
N THR A 23 -34.33 -29.31 -53.32
CA THR A 23 -35.51 -28.40 -53.29
C THR A 23 -35.98 -28.13 -51.82
N TYR A 24 -36.43 -26.89 -51.54
CA TYR A 24 -37.59 -26.45 -50.72
C TYR A 24 -37.97 -27.09 -49.34
N GLN A 25 -37.87 -26.29 -48.27
CA GLN A 25 -38.84 -26.10 -47.16
C GLN A 25 -38.30 -24.94 -46.28
N GLN A 26 -38.71 -23.68 -46.49
CA GLN A 26 -39.89 -22.98 -45.96
C GLN A 26 -39.93 -22.81 -44.43
N ARG A 27 -39.91 -21.53 -44.01
CA ARG A 27 -40.18 -20.92 -42.68
C ARG A 27 -39.07 -21.13 -41.63
N GLN A 28 -38.42 -20.07 -41.16
CA GLN A 28 -39.07 -18.99 -40.42
C GLN A 28 -38.42 -17.62 -40.67
N ASP A 29 -39.29 -16.65 -40.95
CA ASP A 29 -39.03 -15.23 -41.06
C ASP A 29 -38.23 -14.65 -39.88
N ARG A 30 -37.15 -13.94 -40.24
CA ARG A 30 -36.93 -12.53 -39.90
C ARG A 30 -37.10 -12.15 -38.42
N ARG A 31 -35.98 -11.91 -37.73
CA ARG A 31 -35.80 -10.80 -36.77
C ARG A 31 -34.30 -10.56 -36.52
N GLU A 32 -33.93 -9.28 -36.57
CA GLU A 32 -32.95 -8.60 -35.69
C GLU A 32 -31.66 -9.35 -35.32
N ASN A 33 -30.44 -8.87 -35.55
CA ASN A 33 -29.99 -7.50 -35.35
C ASN A 33 -28.60 -7.36 -36.01
N GLN A 34 -28.48 -6.49 -37.01
CA GLN A 34 -27.22 -5.79 -37.23
C GLN A 34 -27.01 -4.90 -36.00
N GLY A 35 -25.94 -5.13 -35.25
CA GLY A 35 -25.49 -4.24 -34.19
C GLY A 35 -25.41 -4.91 -32.83
N ASP A 36 -24.29 -5.60 -32.56
CA ASP A 36 -23.96 -5.91 -31.17
C ASP A 36 -22.46 -5.95 -30.83
N GLY A 37 -21.67 -5.12 -31.53
CA GLY A 37 -20.33 -4.73 -31.06
C GLY A 37 -20.37 -3.74 -29.88
N GLY A 38 -21.57 -3.31 -29.47
CA GLY A 38 -21.80 -2.40 -28.35
C GLY A 38 -21.95 -3.13 -27.02
N LEU A 39 -22.84 -4.12 -26.90
CA LEU A 39 -23.08 -4.81 -25.63
C LEU A 39 -21.91 -5.72 -25.22
N GLY A 40 -21.17 -6.30 -26.17
CA GLY A 40 -19.95 -7.06 -25.88
C GLY A 40 -18.85 -6.24 -25.21
N VAL A 41 -18.69 -4.97 -25.61
CA VAL A 41 -17.75 -4.03 -25.00
C VAL A 41 -18.19 -3.67 -23.57
N PHE A 42 -19.49 -3.49 -23.33
CA PHE A 42 -20.02 -3.26 -21.97
C PHE A 42 -19.78 -4.45 -21.05
N VAL A 43 -20.00 -5.68 -21.52
CA VAL A 43 -19.76 -6.91 -20.72
C VAL A 43 -18.26 -7.09 -20.42
N GLN A 44 -17.37 -6.69 -21.34
CA GLN A 44 -15.92 -6.73 -21.11
C GLN A 44 -15.40 -5.62 -20.19
N LEU A 45 -16.03 -4.43 -20.20
CA LEU A 45 -15.67 -3.31 -19.34
C LEU A 45 -16.24 -3.42 -17.92
N MET A 46 -17.34 -4.16 -17.71
CA MET A 46 -17.93 -4.43 -16.40
C MET A 46 -16.93 -4.90 -15.33
N PRO A 47 -16.08 -5.94 -15.55
CA PRO A 47 -15.12 -6.36 -14.53
C PRO A 47 -14.11 -5.27 -14.18
N ILE A 48 -13.68 -4.45 -15.14
CA ILE A 48 -12.78 -3.31 -14.89
C ILE A 48 -13.50 -2.23 -14.07
N LEU A 49 -14.75 -1.92 -14.40
CA LEU A 49 -15.57 -0.97 -13.64
C LEU A 49 -15.83 -1.45 -12.21
N ILE A 50 -16.11 -2.73 -12.02
CA ILE A 50 -16.28 -3.32 -10.67
C ILE A 50 -14.99 -3.19 -9.87
N LEU A 51 -13.82 -3.49 -10.45
CA LEU A 51 -12.53 -3.33 -9.77
C LEU A 51 -12.27 -1.87 -9.38
N ILE A 52 -12.60 -0.91 -10.24
CA ILE A 52 -12.46 0.52 -9.94
C ILE A 52 -13.41 0.93 -8.82
N LEU A 53 -14.68 0.51 -8.87
CA LEU A 53 -15.67 0.82 -7.85
C LEU A 53 -15.30 0.21 -6.50
N VAL A 54 -14.89 -1.06 -6.47
CA VAL A 54 -14.43 -1.73 -5.24
C VAL A 54 -13.18 -1.04 -4.70
N SER A 55 -12.24 -0.64 -5.55
CA SER A 55 -11.04 0.10 -5.13
C SER A 55 -11.38 1.46 -4.54
N ALA A 56 -12.30 2.22 -5.16
CA ALA A 56 -12.75 3.52 -4.68
C ALA A 56 -13.53 3.43 -3.37
N LEU A 57 -14.44 2.46 -3.24
CA LEU A 57 -15.18 2.21 -2.01
C LEU A 57 -14.26 1.72 -0.88
N SER A 58 -13.24 0.92 -1.21
CA SER A 58 -12.23 0.48 -0.25
C SER A 58 -11.42 1.64 0.32
N GLN A 59 -11.13 2.68 -0.49
CA GLN A 59 -10.45 3.89 -0.01
C GLN A 59 -11.30 4.71 0.97
N LEU A 60 -12.63 4.71 0.79
CA LEU A 60 -13.56 5.38 1.73
C LEU A 60 -13.72 4.62 3.05
N MET A 61 -13.46 3.30 3.06
CA MET A 61 -13.47 2.47 4.27
C MET A 61 -12.14 2.42 5.01
N VAL A 62 -11.11 3.17 4.58
CA VAL A 62 -9.90 3.33 5.38
C VAL A 62 -10.24 4.21 6.57
N SER A 63 -10.64 3.55 7.67
CA SER A 63 -10.75 4.17 8.98
C SER A 63 -9.44 4.90 9.28
N SER A 64 -9.53 6.21 9.53
CA SER A 64 -8.39 6.97 10.01
C SER A 64 -7.84 6.30 11.27
N PRO A 65 -6.51 6.13 11.40
CA PRO A 65 -5.93 5.50 12.58
C PRO A 65 -6.36 6.28 13.83
N PRO A 66 -6.61 5.63 14.98
CA PRO A 66 -7.15 6.29 16.16
C PRO A 66 -6.16 7.26 16.85
N TYR A 67 -4.92 7.33 16.36
CA TYR A 67 -3.86 8.21 16.85
C TYR A 67 -2.92 8.67 15.73
N SER A 68 -2.04 9.61 16.07
CA SER A 68 -0.87 9.99 15.27
C SER A 68 0.33 10.34 16.15
N LEU A 69 1.55 10.04 15.69
CA LEU A 69 2.79 10.43 16.37
C LEU A 69 3.13 11.93 16.18
N SER A 70 2.45 12.61 15.26
CA SER A 70 2.58 14.05 15.02
C SER A 70 1.21 14.72 15.06
N PRO A 71 1.14 16.01 15.42
CA PRO A 71 -0.14 16.72 15.47
C PRO A 71 -0.73 16.79 14.06
N ARG A 72 -1.99 16.37 13.92
CA ARG A 72 -2.69 16.36 12.63
C ARG A 72 -4.10 16.96 12.76
N PRO A 73 -4.20 18.30 12.78
CA PRO A 73 -5.47 19.00 13.00
C PRO A 73 -6.54 18.66 11.96
N SER A 74 -6.14 18.33 10.72
CA SER A 74 -7.07 17.98 9.63
C SER A 74 -7.90 16.72 9.90
N VAL A 75 -7.46 15.85 10.82
CA VAL A 75 -8.14 14.60 11.20
C VAL A 75 -8.59 14.66 12.67
N GLY A 76 -8.45 15.81 13.34
CA GLY A 76 -8.80 15.96 14.75
C GLY A 76 -7.78 15.40 15.75
N HIS A 77 -6.60 14.94 15.30
CA HIS A 77 -5.52 14.48 16.19
C HIS A 77 -4.77 15.67 16.80
N VAL A 78 -5.39 16.30 17.80
CA VAL A 78 -4.87 17.51 18.47
C VAL A 78 -4.57 17.26 19.95
N HIS A 79 -5.19 16.26 20.57
CA HIS A 79 -5.04 16.00 22.00
C HIS A 79 -3.78 15.23 22.30
N ARG A 80 -2.82 15.88 22.94
CA ARG A 80 -1.54 15.29 23.31
C ARG A 80 -1.71 14.31 24.47
N ARG A 81 -1.22 13.10 24.29
CA ARG A 81 -1.10 12.05 25.31
C ARG A 81 0.32 11.48 25.31
N VAL A 82 0.64 10.72 26.35
CA VAL A 82 1.95 10.10 26.57
C VAL A 82 1.71 8.65 26.97
N THR A 83 2.47 7.71 26.40
CA THR A 83 2.37 6.28 26.77
C THR A 83 3.04 6.01 28.12
N ASP A 84 2.54 5.02 28.86
CA ASP A 84 3.03 4.75 30.21
C ASP A 84 4.47 4.19 30.25
N HIS A 85 4.86 3.37 29.27
CA HIS A 85 6.12 2.62 29.33
C HIS A 85 7.30 3.40 28.73
N LEU A 86 7.19 3.82 27.47
CA LEU A 86 8.26 4.54 26.77
C LEU A 86 8.11 6.06 26.78
N ASN A 87 7.08 6.60 27.45
CA ASN A 87 6.77 8.03 27.48
C ASN A 87 6.69 8.65 26.07
N VAL A 88 6.14 7.89 25.11
CA VAL A 88 6.02 8.34 23.72
C VAL A 88 4.86 9.31 23.61
N VAL A 89 5.12 10.49 23.04
CA VAL A 89 4.08 11.49 22.79
C VAL A 89 3.28 11.09 21.54
N TYR A 90 1.96 11.06 21.68
CA TYR A 90 1.03 10.79 20.58
C TYR A 90 -0.19 11.73 20.67
N TYR A 91 -0.92 11.86 19.57
CA TYR A 91 -2.05 12.77 19.41
C TYR A 91 -3.29 11.99 19.03
N VAL A 92 -4.41 12.31 19.67
CA VAL A 92 -5.69 11.62 19.50
C VAL A 92 -6.84 12.61 19.27
N ALA A 93 -7.99 12.08 18.84
CA ALA A 93 -9.25 12.82 18.73
C ALA A 93 -9.94 12.99 20.10
N ASP A 94 -10.87 13.95 20.20
CA ASP A 94 -11.67 14.20 21.40
C ASP A 94 -12.42 12.97 21.92
N THR A 95 -12.87 12.09 21.02
CA THR A 95 -13.65 10.88 21.34
C THR A 95 -12.82 9.74 21.91
N PHE A 96 -11.48 9.81 21.78
CA PHE A 96 -10.58 8.71 22.10
C PHE A 96 -10.71 8.22 23.55
N SER A 97 -10.80 9.14 24.51
CA SER A 97 -10.92 8.78 25.94
C SER A 97 -12.24 8.08 26.29
N LYS A 98 -13.27 8.21 25.44
CA LYS A 98 -14.56 7.52 25.62
C LYS A 98 -14.56 6.14 24.95
N GLU A 99 -13.83 6.00 23.85
CA GLU A 99 -13.79 4.79 23.02
C GLU A 99 -12.74 3.77 23.52
N TYR A 100 -11.59 4.25 23.99
CA TYR A 100 -10.47 3.41 24.41
C TYR A 100 -10.24 3.56 25.92
N THR A 101 -10.56 2.51 26.69
CA THR A 101 -10.40 2.47 28.15
C THR A 101 -9.90 1.10 28.63
N GLY A 102 -9.20 1.07 29.75
CA GLY A 102 -8.71 -0.17 30.36
C GLY A 102 -7.77 -0.97 29.44
N SER A 103 -8.19 -2.18 29.04
CA SER A 103 -7.37 -3.07 28.22
C SER A 103 -7.19 -2.58 26.77
N SER A 104 -8.21 -1.97 26.17
CA SER A 104 -8.11 -1.47 24.79
C SER A 104 -7.14 -0.30 24.69
N LEU A 105 -7.08 0.55 25.73
CA LEU A 105 -6.10 1.63 25.82
C LEU A 105 -4.66 1.08 25.85
N LYS A 106 -4.39 0.06 26.68
CA LYS A 106 -3.06 -0.57 26.74
C LYS A 106 -2.62 -1.17 25.41
N THR A 107 -3.54 -1.76 24.66
CA THR A 107 -3.26 -2.27 23.31
C THR A 107 -2.92 -1.13 22.36
N VAL A 108 -3.66 -0.02 22.40
CA VAL A 108 -3.34 1.16 21.57
C VAL A 108 -1.98 1.74 21.93
N GLU A 109 -1.68 1.90 23.23
CA GLU A 109 -0.38 2.43 23.66
C GLU A 109 0.78 1.53 23.25
N ARG A 110 0.62 0.20 23.32
CA ARG A 110 1.61 -0.74 22.77
C ARG A 110 1.81 -0.54 21.26
N ASN A 111 0.73 -0.39 20.49
CA ASN A 111 0.82 -0.13 19.06
C ASN A 111 1.51 1.22 18.77
N VAL A 112 1.24 2.26 19.57
CA VAL A 112 1.91 3.56 19.48
C VAL A 112 3.42 3.41 19.69
N GLU A 113 3.82 2.63 20.70
CA GLU A 113 5.23 2.36 21.02
C GLU A 113 5.93 1.56 19.92
N ASP A 114 5.28 0.51 19.40
CA ASP A 114 5.80 -0.29 18.29
C ASP A 114 5.99 0.56 17.01
N ASP A 115 5.00 1.38 16.67
CA ASP A 115 5.06 2.31 15.53
C ASP A 115 6.17 3.35 15.71
N TYR A 116 6.34 3.86 16.93
CA TYR A 116 7.40 4.81 17.25
C TYR A 116 8.79 4.19 17.06
N ILE A 117 9.01 2.97 17.54
CA ILE A 117 10.26 2.22 17.35
C ILE A 117 10.50 1.95 15.87
N ALA A 118 9.47 1.51 15.14
CA ALA A 118 9.56 1.27 13.70
C ALA A 118 9.94 2.55 12.94
N ASN A 119 9.36 3.69 13.30
CA ASN A 119 9.69 4.99 12.73
C ASN A 119 11.14 5.39 13.04
N LEU A 120 11.59 5.24 14.29
CA LEU A 120 12.98 5.49 14.68
C LEU A 120 13.96 4.60 13.89
N ARG A 121 13.64 3.32 13.71
CA ARG A 121 14.47 2.40 12.91
C ARG A 121 14.57 2.82 11.46
N ASN A 122 13.44 3.20 10.85
CA ASN A 122 13.41 3.68 9.47
C ASN A 122 14.20 4.99 9.30
N ASN A 123 14.06 5.93 10.22
CA ASN A 123 14.79 7.20 10.17
C ASN A 123 16.29 6.99 10.44
N CYS A 124 16.64 6.13 11.38
CA CYS A 124 18.03 5.74 11.63
C CYS A 124 18.66 5.12 10.37
N TRP A 125 17.95 4.23 9.67
CA TRP A 125 18.44 3.65 8.42
C TRP A 125 18.68 4.73 7.35
N LYS A 126 17.75 5.69 7.20
CA LYS A 126 17.91 6.83 6.27
C LYS A 126 19.10 7.72 6.64
N GLU A 127 19.25 8.07 7.91
CA GLU A 127 20.36 8.89 8.41
C GLU A 127 21.71 8.20 8.17
N LYS A 128 21.80 6.91 8.49
CA LYS A 128 23.00 6.11 8.26
C LYS A 128 23.31 6.03 6.76
N GLN A 129 22.32 5.76 5.93
CA GLN A 129 22.47 5.73 4.48
C GLN A 129 22.96 7.07 3.92
N GLN A 130 22.43 8.19 4.44
CA GLN A 130 22.85 9.53 4.06
C GLN A 130 24.31 9.79 4.45
N LYS A 131 24.71 9.42 5.68
CA LYS A 131 26.09 9.56 6.16
C LYS A 131 27.06 8.72 5.34
N GLU A 132 26.77 7.43 5.13
CA GLU A 132 27.59 6.53 4.32
C GLU A 132 27.67 6.97 2.87
N GLY A 133 26.56 7.45 2.29
CA GLY A 133 26.53 7.99 0.94
C GLY A 133 27.42 9.24 0.79
N LEU A 134 27.48 10.10 1.80
CA LEU A 134 28.38 11.25 1.79
C LEU A 134 29.85 10.84 2.00
N LEU A 135 30.13 9.90 2.91
CA LEU A 135 31.47 9.35 3.12
C LEU A 135 32.01 8.67 1.85
N TYR A 136 31.17 7.90 1.16
CA TYR A 136 31.53 7.25 -0.10
C TYR A 136 31.91 8.27 -1.16
N ARG A 137 31.09 9.32 -1.36
CA ARG A 137 31.39 10.39 -2.33
C ARG A 137 32.69 11.12 -1.97
N ALA A 138 32.89 11.46 -0.69
CA ALA A 138 34.10 12.14 -0.24
C ALA A 138 35.36 11.31 -0.53
N ARG A 139 35.31 9.99 -0.27
CA ARG A 139 36.42 9.05 -0.59
C ARG A 139 36.63 8.91 -2.09
N TYR A 140 35.55 8.85 -2.87
CA TYR A 140 35.59 8.68 -4.31
C TYR A 140 36.22 9.90 -5.02
N PHE A 141 35.83 11.12 -4.62
CA PHE A 141 36.37 12.35 -5.20
C PHE A 141 37.66 12.85 -4.54
N GLY A 142 38.05 12.29 -3.39
CA GLY A 142 39.25 12.71 -2.66
C GLY A 142 39.10 14.05 -1.91
N ASP A 143 37.86 14.47 -1.62
CA ASP A 143 37.56 15.74 -0.93
C ASP A 143 37.61 15.56 0.60
N THR A 144 38.65 16.11 1.22
CA THR A 144 38.88 16.03 2.67
C THR A 144 37.85 16.81 3.48
N ASP A 145 37.37 17.94 2.98
CA ASP A 145 36.39 18.78 3.68
C ASP A 145 35.03 18.10 3.71
N MET A 146 34.63 17.50 2.58
CA MET A 146 33.44 16.65 2.50
C MET A 146 33.55 15.45 3.44
N TYR A 147 34.75 14.85 3.55
CA TYR A 147 34.99 13.72 4.46
C TYR A 147 34.83 14.12 5.93
N HIS A 148 35.41 15.24 6.34
CA HIS A 148 35.26 15.76 7.70
C HIS A 148 33.81 16.15 8.03
N LYS A 149 33.09 16.75 7.08
CA LYS A 149 31.67 17.04 7.21
C LYS A 149 30.84 15.77 7.39
N ALA A 150 31.12 14.74 6.60
CA ALA A 150 30.43 13.46 6.69
C ALA A 150 30.69 12.74 8.01
N GLN A 151 31.91 12.80 8.55
CA GLN A 151 32.22 12.24 9.87
C GLN A 151 31.43 12.93 10.99
N LYS A 152 31.35 14.27 10.95
CA LYS A 152 30.60 15.09 11.92
C LYS A 152 29.08 15.00 11.77
N MET A 153 28.58 14.40 10.68
CA MET A 153 27.16 14.16 10.50
C MET A 153 26.66 13.21 11.60
N GLY A 154 25.77 13.72 12.46
CA GLY A 154 25.13 12.97 13.52
C GLY A 154 24.00 12.08 12.99
N THR A 155 23.66 11.06 13.76
CA THR A 155 22.52 10.15 13.51
C THR A 155 21.58 10.16 14.73
N PRO A 156 20.84 11.26 14.96
CA PRO A 156 20.05 11.43 16.17
C PRO A 156 18.95 10.36 16.34
N SER A 157 18.34 9.89 15.25
CA SER A 157 17.32 8.83 15.32
C SER A 157 17.92 7.50 15.75
N CYS A 158 19.16 7.20 15.31
CA CYS A 158 19.88 6.01 15.77
C CYS A 158 20.24 6.07 17.26
N ASN A 159 20.65 7.25 17.74
CA ASN A 159 20.97 7.44 19.16
C ASN A 159 19.72 7.19 20.02
N ARG A 160 18.59 7.81 19.66
CA ARG A 160 17.31 7.60 20.34
C ARG A 160 16.86 6.15 20.27
N LEU A 161 17.00 5.49 19.12
CA LEU A 161 16.66 4.07 19.00
C LEU A 161 17.48 3.22 19.99
N SER A 162 18.79 3.46 20.08
CA SER A 162 19.65 2.74 21.03
C SER A 162 19.27 2.99 22.49
N GLU A 163 18.88 4.21 22.85
CA GLU A 163 18.39 4.55 24.18
C GLU A 163 17.07 3.86 24.49
N THR A 164 16.13 3.86 23.54
CA THR A 164 14.83 3.17 23.71
C THR A 164 14.99 1.67 23.86
N MET A 165 15.90 1.05 23.09
CA MET A 165 16.19 -0.39 23.21
C MET A 165 16.80 -0.74 24.57
N LYS A 166 17.74 0.07 25.07
CA LYS A 166 18.29 -0.09 26.42
C LYS A 166 17.24 0.08 27.51
N SER A 167 16.30 1.00 27.33
CA SER A 167 15.19 1.19 28.28
C SER A 167 14.32 -0.07 28.34
N LEU A 168 13.98 -0.67 27.20
CA LEU A 168 13.17 -1.89 27.14
C LEU A 168 13.84 -3.09 27.81
N GLU A 169 15.17 -3.20 27.74
CA GLU A 169 15.94 -4.25 28.44
C GLU A 169 15.86 -4.13 29.97
N ASN A 170 15.62 -2.93 30.52
CA ASN A 170 15.50 -2.72 31.97
C ASN A 170 14.10 -3.02 32.51
N PHE A 171 13.10 -3.20 31.64
CA PHE A 171 11.71 -3.51 32.00
C PHE A 171 11.38 -5.01 31.88
N TRP A 172 12.34 -5.83 31.43
CA TRP A 172 12.29 -7.30 31.40
C TRP A 172 13.31 -7.91 32.36
#